data_AF-A0A534SFN3-F1
#
_entry.id   AF-A0A534SFN3-F1
#
_cell.length_a   1.000
_cell.length_b   1.000
_cell.length_c   1.000
_cell.angle_alpha   90.00
_cell.angle_beta   90.00
_cell.angle_gamma   90.00
#
_symmetry.space_group_name_H-M   'P 1'
#
loop_
_entity.id
_entity.type
_entity.pdbx_description
1 polymer ?
#
loop_
_entity_poly.entity_id
_entity_poly.type
_entity_poly.pdbx_seq_one_letter_code
_entity_poly.pdbx_strand_id
1 'polypeptide(L)' 'MTFREFVEQSLSDFEAHLRREGLEGATIEMRLRGARQFALLLLGEPPQKGEATTRRVQGDPTNRRFGGPRN' A
#
# COMPACT_ATOMS: atom_id res chain seq x y z
N MET A 1 -21.18 -7.96 -4.75
CA MET A 1 -20.02 -7.40 -4.04
C MET A 1 -19.10 -6.76 -5.07
N THR A 2 -18.75 -5.50 -4.88
CA THR A 2 -17.79 -4.77 -5.72
C THR A 2 -16.36 -5.06 -5.28
N PHE A 3 -15.38 -4.77 -6.15
CA PHE A 3 -13.96 -4.91 -5.78
C PHE A 3 -13.57 -4.01 -4.60
N ARG A 4 -14.14 -2.79 -4.53
CA ARG A 4 -13.94 -1.87 -3.40
C ARG A 4 -14.44 -2.47 -2.09
N GLU A 5 -15.66 -2.99 -2.07
CA GLU A 5 -16.23 -3.66 -0.89
C GLU A 5 -15.37 -4.85 -0.45
N PHE A 6 -14.84 -5.62 -1.40
CA PHE A 6 -13.92 -6.73 -1.11
C PHE A 6 -12.63 -6.25 -0.44
N VAL A 7 -12.02 -5.16 -0.94
CA VAL A 7 -10.79 -4.59 -0.36
C VAL A 7 -11.04 -4.06 1.05
N GLU A 8 -12.15 -3.35 1.26
CA GLU A 8 -12.54 -2.82 2.57
C GLU A 8 -12.78 -3.93 3.58
N GLN A 9 -13.49 -5.00 3.18
CA GLN A 9 -13.70 -6.17 4.02
C GLN A 9 -12.37 -6.87 4.35
N SER A 10 -11.50 -7.03 3.36
CA SER A 10 -10.18 -7.67 3.55
C SER A 10 -9.30 -6.89 4.53
N LEU A 11 -9.34 -5.55 4.51
CA LEU A 11 -8.62 -4.71 5.47
C LEU A 11 -9.17 -4.88 6.90
N SER A 12 -10.49 -4.96 7.06
CA SER A 12 -11.13 -5.21 8.35
C SER A 12 -10.72 -6.57 8.93
N ASP A 13 -10.76 -7.61 8.11
CA ASP A 13 -10.37 -8.97 8.52
C ASP A 13 -8.88 -9.04 8.88
N PHE A 14 -8.03 -8.33 8.13
CA PHE A 14 -6.61 -8.21 8.43
C PHE A 14 -6.34 -7.49 9.76
N GLU A 15 -7.05 -6.40 10.05
CA GLU A 15 -6.96 -5.71 11.34
C GLU A 15 -7.36 -6.62 12.51
N ALA A 16 -8.44 -7.36 12.35
CA ALA A 16 -8.89 -8.33 13.35
C ALA A 16 -7.86 -9.45 13.55
N HIS A 17 -7.24 -9.94 12.47
CA HIS A 17 -6.17 -10.93 12.54
C HIS A 17 -4.95 -10.41 13.33
N LEU A 18 -4.47 -9.21 13.00
CA LEU A 18 -3.31 -8.61 13.68
C LEU A 18 -3.53 -8.41 15.19
N ARG A 19 -4.76 -8.05 15.60
CA ARG A 19 -5.13 -7.93 17.03
C ARG A 19 -5.16 -9.28 17.75
N ARG A 20 -5.53 -10.37 17.06
CA ARG A 20 -5.58 -11.72 17.64
C ARG A 20 -4.19 -12.34 17.81
N GLU A 21 -3.24 -11.98 16.95
CA GLU A 21 -1.85 -12.46 17.00
C GLU A 21 -1.06 -11.95 18.21
N GLY A 22 -1.64 -11.10 19.06
CA GLY A 22 -0.97 -10.58 20.27
C GLY A 22 0.24 -9.68 19.95
N LEU A 23 0.28 -9.11 18.74
CA LEU A 23 1.35 -8.22 18.31
C LEU A 23 1.32 -6.89 19.09
N GLU A 24 2.48 -6.28 19.26
CA GLU A 24 2.57 -4.93 19.83
C GLU A 24 1.84 -3.90 18.97
N GLY A 25 1.20 -2.91 19.61
CA GLY A 25 0.40 -1.88 18.93
C GLY A 25 1.17 -1.16 17.82
N ALA A 26 2.45 -0.81 18.03
CA ALA A 26 3.29 -0.20 17.02
C ALA A 26 3.50 -1.09 15.78
N THR A 27 3.63 -2.40 15.97
CA THR A 27 3.76 -3.36 14.87
C THR A 27 2.44 -3.51 14.10
N ILE A 28 1.30 -3.52 14.80
CA ILE A 28 -0.03 -3.54 14.20
C ILE A 28 -0.24 -2.29 13.32
N GLU A 29 0.07 -1.10 13.85
CA GLU A 29 -0.07 0.16 13.12
C GLU A 29 0.80 0.20 11.86
N MET A 30 2.07 -0.23 11.95
CA MET A 30 2.96 -0.30 10.79
C MET A 30 2.40 -1.21 9.69
N ARG A 31 1.88 -2.39 10.06
CA ARG A 31 1.33 -3.36 9.11
C ARG A 31 0.01 -2.86 8.50
N LEU A 32 -0.88 -2.28 9.30
CA LEU A 32 -2.12 -1.67 8.81
C LEU A 32 -1.85 -0.51 7.86
N ARG A 33 -0.87 0.34 8.17
CA ARG A 33 -0.45 1.42 7.27
C ARG A 33 -0.01 0.87 5.91
N GLY A 34 0.84 -0.15 5.89
CA GLY A 34 1.27 -0.80 4.65
C GLY A 34 0.10 -1.40 3.85
N ALA A 35 -0.82 -2.09 4.53
CA ALA A 35 -2.00 -2.68 3.90
C ALA A 35 -2.93 -1.62 3.30
N ARG A 36 -3.13 -0.49 3.98
CA ARG A 36 -3.92 0.65 3.47
C ARG A 36 -3.29 1.27 2.23
N GLN A 37 -1.98 1.48 2.22
CA GLN A 37 -1.29 1.98 1.03
C GLN A 37 -1.40 1.02 -0.15
N PHE A 38 -1.33 -0.29 0.11
CA PHE A 38 -1.53 -1.29 -0.93
C PHE A 38 -2.98 -1.31 -1.45
N ALA A 39 -3.97 -1.13 -0.58
CA ALA A 39 -5.36 -0.99 -0.97
C ALA A 39 -5.60 0.23 -1.88
N LEU A 40 -5.01 1.38 -1.57
CA LEU A 40 -5.07 2.58 -2.43
C LEU A 40 -4.50 2.28 -3.82
N LEU A 41 -3.36 1.59 -3.90
CA LEU A 41 -2.78 1.15 -5.18
C LEU A 41 -3.74 0.26 -5.98
N LEU A 42 -4.38 -0.72 -5.33
CA LEU A 42 -5.33 -1.63 -5.98
C LEU A 42 -6.57 -0.89 -6.50
N LEU A 43 -7.02 0.14 -5.78
CA LEU A 43 -8.18 0.95 -6.15
C LEU A 43 -7.84 2.06 -7.16
N GLY A 44 -6.57 2.20 -7.55
CA GLY A 44 -6.11 3.28 -8.43
C GLY A 44 -6.17 4.67 -7.77
N GLU A 45 -6.23 4.71 -6.44
CA GLU A 45 -6.31 5.95 -5.66
C GLU A 45 -4.91 6.51 -5.38
N PRO A 46 -4.77 7.84 -5.29
CA PRO A 46 -3.49 8.45 -4.96
C PRO A 46 -3.05 8.06 -3.53
N PRO A 47 -1.76 7.78 -3.31
CA PRO A 47 -1.24 7.53 -1.97
C PRO A 47 -1.39 8.78 -1.10
N GLN A 48 -1.67 8.58 0.19
CA GLN A 48 -1.75 9.69 1.13
C GLN A 48 -0.37 10.34 1.34
N LYS A 49 -0.33 11.67 1.21
CA LYS A 49 0.90 12.48 1.24
C LYS A 49 1.64 12.27 2.56
N GLY A 50 2.88 11.76 2.50
CA GLY A 50 3.73 11.49 3.67
C GLY A 50 3.86 10.02 4.05
N GLU A 51 3.03 9.13 3.49
CA GLU A 51 3.13 7.68 3.65
C GLU A 51 3.77 7.05 2.41
N ALA A 52 4.97 7.52 2.04
CA ALA A 52 5.76 6.81 1.05
C ALA A 52 6.18 5.47 1.67
N THR A 53 5.72 4.36 1.10
CA THR A 53 6.48 3.12 1.22
C THR A 53 7.86 3.46 0.68
N THR A 54 8.89 3.48 1.52
CA THR A 54 10.25 3.69 1.08
C THR A 54 10.59 2.51 0.16
N ARG A 55 10.29 2.64 -1.13
CA ARG A 55 10.91 1.84 -2.17
C ARG A 55 12.40 2.19 -2.04
N ARG A 56 13.17 1.38 -1.33
CA ARG A 56 14.61 1.36 -1.56
C ARG A 56 14.74 1.00 -3.03
N VAL A 57 15.03 2.00 -3.86
CA VAL A 57 15.32 1.83 -5.27
C VAL A 57 16.66 1.12 -5.36
N GLN A 58 16.67 -0.18 -5.09
CA GLN A 58 17.75 -1.05 -5.53
C GLN A 58 17.45 -1.35 -7.00
N GLY A 59 18.00 -0.50 -7.86
CA GLY A 59 18.15 -0.66 -9.31
C GLY A 59 17.13 -1.54 -10.01
N ASP A 60 15.97 -0.99 -10.35
CA ASP A 60 15.04 -1.62 -11.29
C ASP A 60 15.06 -0.79 -12.59
N PRO A 61 15.66 -1.28 -13.69
CA PRO A 61 15.90 -0.52 -14.92
C PRO A 61 14.65 -0.33 -15.79
N THR A 62 13.47 -0.66 -15.27
CA THR A 62 12.22 -0.70 -16.03
C THR A 62 11.52 0.65 -16.18
N ASN A 63 11.96 1.70 -15.48
CA ASN A 63 11.50 3.07 -15.73
C ASN A 63 12.22 3.71 -16.94
N ARG A 64 12.00 3.14 -18.13
CA ARG A 64 12.24 3.85 -19.40
C ARG A 64 11.22 4.98 -19.49
N ARG A 65 11.64 6.17 -19.06
CA ARG A 65 10.99 7.44 -19.39
C ARG A 65 10.81 7.53 -20.89
N PHE A 66 9.58 7.41 -21.37
CA PHE A 66 9.17 7.97 -22.65
C PHE A 66 9.25 9.49 -22.54
N GLY A 67 10.42 10.04 -22.84
CA GLY A 67 10.65 11.46 -23.01
C GLY A 67 11.55 11.62 -24.24
N GLY A 68 10.92 11.73 -25.41
CA GLY A 68 11.63 12.00 -26.66
C GLY A 68 12.36 13.36 -26.61
N PRO A 69 13.37 13.56 -27.48
CA PRO A 69 14.17 14.77 -27.46
C PRO A 69 13.30 15.96 -27.92
N ARG A 70 13.36 17.07 -27.18
CA ARG A 70 12.97 18.39 -27.70
C ARG A 70 14.25 19.09 -28.14
N ASN A 71 14.23 19.59 -29.37
CA ASN A 71 15.31 20.33 -30.06
C ASN A 71 15.97 21.39 -29.18
#